data_AF-A0AAV7UU98-F1
#
_entry.id   AF-A0AAV7UU98-F1
#
_cell.length_a   1.000
_cell.length_b   1.000
_cell.length_c   1.000
_cell.angle_alpha   90.00
_cell.angle_beta   90.00
_cell.angle_gamma   90.00
#
_symmetry.space_group_name_H-M   'P 1'
#
loop_
_entity.id
_entity.type
_entity.pdbx_description
1 polymer ?
#
loop_
_entity_poly.entity_id
_entity_poly.type
_entity_poly.pdbx_seq_one_letter_code
_entity_poly.pdbx_strand_id
1 'polypeptide(L)'
;MNFHLENNNNINTTNLIDNLANLGLKQLITSPTHTAGHTLNPIFSASSHVSFSHTTELPWTDHRCIHFSFQKPVSHHFTTKPPSRYWNRISTEQLISTLTQDLPPKIQDPSTAATYLHKWIEDCTNTLAPLKQSSNTHHRPKASWFTPDLQASKRDCRRLVRTWRLAPTESNHTALKTAIRKHHQLIRTTKRTYYKS
;
A
#
# COMPACT_ATOMS: atom_id res chain seq x y z
N MET A 1 -28.85 -5.71 12.94
CA MET A 1 -28.94 -5.39 14.38
C MET A 1 -27.83 -4.40 14.69
N ASN A 2 -28.17 -3.23 15.23
CA ASN A 2 -27.19 -2.20 15.59
C ASN A 2 -26.96 -2.28 17.10
N PHE A 3 -25.71 -2.46 17.53
CA PHE A 3 -25.34 -2.47 18.94
C PHE A 3 -24.98 -1.06 19.37
N HIS A 4 -25.78 -0.49 20.27
CA HIS A 4 -25.51 0.78 20.93
C HIS A 4 -24.58 0.49 22.11
N LEU A 5 -23.28 0.60 21.89
CA LEU A 5 -22.27 0.25 22.89
C LEU A 5 -22.25 1.19 24.08
N GLU A 6 -22.75 2.41 23.91
CA GLU A 6 -22.98 3.35 25.00
C GLU A 6 -24.13 2.95 25.94
N ASN A 7 -24.99 2.01 25.52
CA ASN A 7 -26.19 1.63 26.26
C ASN A 7 -25.92 0.42 27.17
N ASN A 8 -25.44 0.70 28.38
CA ASN A 8 -25.17 -0.30 29.42
C ASN A 8 -26.42 -0.99 29.98
N ASN A 9 -27.62 -0.50 29.63
CA ASN A 9 -28.88 -1.13 30.06
C ASN A 9 -29.30 -2.29 29.14
N ASN A 10 -28.62 -2.47 28.01
CA ASN A 10 -28.90 -3.57 27.09
C ASN A 10 -28.06 -4.80 27.44
N ILE A 11 -28.72 -5.89 27.81
CA ILE A 11 -28.05 -7.15 28.15
C ILE A 11 -27.18 -7.69 27.01
N ASN A 12 -27.59 -7.49 25.76
CA ASN A 12 -26.81 -7.94 24.61
C ASN A 12 -25.56 -7.09 24.42
N THR A 13 -25.64 -5.78 24.68
CA THR A 13 -24.46 -4.88 24.67
C THR A 13 -23.49 -5.28 25.77
N THR A 14 -23.98 -5.52 26.98
CA THR A 14 -23.15 -5.89 28.13
C THR A 14 -22.46 -7.23 27.90
N ASN A 15 -23.21 -8.26 27.50
CA ASN A 15 -22.65 -9.56 27.15
C ASN A 15 -21.60 -9.46 26.03
N LEU A 16 -21.83 -8.62 25.02
CA LEU A 16 -20.85 -8.42 23.95
C LEU A 16 -19.56 -7.79 24.49
N ILE A 17 -19.66 -6.72 25.29
CA ILE A 17 -18.51 -6.03 25.88
C ILE A 17 -17.73 -6.99 26.79
N ASP A 18 -18.41 -7.77 27.62
CA ASP A 18 -17.79 -8.73 28.53
C ASP A 18 -17.07 -9.85 27.76
N ASN A 19 -17.69 -10.39 26.71
CA ASN A 19 -17.04 -11.39 25.86
C ASN A 19 -15.80 -10.83 25.16
N LEU A 20 -15.85 -9.60 24.67
CA LEU A 20 -14.69 -8.94 24.06
C LEU A 20 -13.59 -8.68 25.10
N ALA A 21 -13.95 -8.26 26.30
CA ALA A 21 -13.02 -8.07 27.42
C ALA A 21 -12.34 -9.38 27.83
N ASN A 22 -13.09 -10.50 27.88
CA ASN A 22 -12.55 -11.84 28.14
C ASN A 22 -11.57 -12.30 27.07
N LEU A 23 -11.72 -11.82 25.82
CA LEU A 23 -10.77 -12.04 24.73
C LEU A 23 -9.58 -11.06 24.77
N GLY A 24 -9.47 -10.23 25.82
CA GLY A 24 -8.44 -9.20 25.95
C GLY A 24 -8.63 -8.00 25.01
N LEU A 25 -9.79 -7.86 24.37
CA LEU A 25 -10.09 -6.78 23.46
C LEU A 25 -10.70 -5.60 24.22
N LYS A 26 -10.08 -4.43 24.11
CA LYS A 26 -10.58 -3.17 24.70
C LYS A 26 -11.13 -2.25 23.63
N GLN A 27 -12.29 -1.63 23.88
CA GLN A 27 -12.81 -0.56 23.04
C GLN A 27 -11.90 0.68 23.14
N LEU A 28 -11.47 1.20 22.00
CA LEU A 28 -10.60 2.38 21.93
C LEU A 28 -11.35 3.69 21.72
N ILE A 29 -12.53 3.64 21.10
CA ILE A 29 -13.32 4.83 20.76
C ILE A 29 -14.21 5.20 21.93
N THR A 30 -14.10 6.44 22.38
CA THR A 30 -14.89 7.02 23.48
C THR A 30 -15.82 8.14 23.03
N SER A 31 -15.83 8.50 21.74
CA SER A 31 -16.67 9.56 21.18
C SER A 31 -17.73 9.02 20.21
N PRO A 32 -18.86 9.74 20.03
CA PRO A 32 -19.85 9.41 19.02
C PRO A 32 -19.25 9.25 17.63
N THR A 33 -19.65 8.21 16.90
CA THR A 33 -19.21 7.91 15.53
C THR A 33 -20.29 8.17 14.48
N HIS A 34 -21.46 8.62 14.92
CA HIS A 34 -22.61 8.94 14.10
C HIS A 34 -23.16 10.32 14.48
N THR A 35 -23.75 11.04 13.52
CA THR A 35 -24.32 12.39 13.73
C THR A 35 -25.44 12.41 14.77
N ALA A 36 -26.15 11.29 14.93
CA ALA A 36 -27.18 11.13 15.98
C ALA A 36 -26.61 10.91 17.41
N GLY A 37 -25.29 10.99 17.61
CA GLY A 37 -24.68 10.88 18.95
C GLY A 37 -24.30 9.45 19.39
N HIS A 38 -24.52 8.44 18.55
CA HIS A 38 -24.28 7.03 18.88
C HIS A 38 -22.88 6.51 18.49
N THR A 39 -22.42 5.45 19.17
CA THR A 39 -21.17 4.75 18.86
C THR A 39 -21.46 3.46 18.11
N LEU A 40 -21.69 3.56 16.80
CA LEU A 40 -22.02 2.43 15.93
C LEU A 40 -20.81 1.76 15.28
N ASN A 41 -19.67 2.45 15.21
CA ASN A 41 -18.43 1.92 14.61
C ASN A 41 -17.30 1.86 15.65
N PRO A 42 -17.37 0.97 16.65
CA PRO A 42 -16.30 0.78 17.62
C PRO A 42 -15.03 0.22 16.97
N ILE A 43 -13.88 0.60 17.51
CA ILE A 43 -12.62 -0.10 17.26
C ILE A 43 -12.24 -0.81 18.55
N PHE A 44 -12.01 -2.11 18.44
CA PHE A 44 -11.50 -2.96 19.52
C PHE A 44 -10.05 -3.36 19.22
N SER A 45 -9.20 -3.37 20.24
CA SER A 45 -7.81 -3.81 20.13
C SER A 45 -7.38 -4.58 21.37
N ALA A 46 -6.64 -5.67 21.17
CA ALA A 46 -5.87 -6.35 22.22
C ALA A 46 -4.45 -5.78 22.34
N SER A 47 -4.01 -5.00 21.35
CA SER A 47 -2.67 -4.42 21.31
C SER A 47 -2.64 -3.03 21.92
N SER A 48 -1.64 -2.78 22.76
CA SER A 48 -1.29 -1.45 23.28
C SER A 48 -0.68 -0.53 22.23
N HIS A 49 -0.32 -1.06 21.05
CA HIS A 49 0.28 -0.30 19.96
C HIS A 49 -0.73 0.50 19.13
N VAL A 50 -2.03 0.41 19.43
CA VAL A 50 -3.09 1.14 18.75
C VAL A 50 -3.61 2.25 19.66
N SER A 51 -3.62 3.49 19.18
CA SER A 51 -4.14 4.64 19.92
C SER A 51 -5.22 5.37 19.10
N PHE A 52 -6.37 5.57 19.72
CA PHE A 52 -7.42 6.43 19.18
C PHE A 52 -7.05 7.91 19.42
N SER A 53 -7.33 8.76 18.43
CA SER A 53 -7.07 10.20 18.52
C SER A 53 -8.37 10.98 18.67
N HIS A 54 -9.21 11.01 17.63
CA HIS A 54 -10.46 11.76 17.63
C HIS A 54 -11.37 11.32 16.47
N THR A 55 -12.60 11.82 16.47
CA THR A 55 -13.54 11.67 15.35
C THR A 55 -13.78 13.03 14.67
N THR A 56 -13.79 13.07 13.34
CA THR A 56 -14.15 14.26 12.57
C THR A 56 -15.40 14.03 11.75
N GLU A 57 -16.28 15.03 11.67
CA GLU A 57 -17.49 14.93 10.83
C GLU A 57 -17.13 14.91 9.35
N LEU A 58 -17.89 14.11 8.61
CA LEU A 58 -17.81 14.05 7.16
C LEU A 58 -19.11 14.61 6.61
N PRO A 59 -19.08 15.45 5.58
CA PRO A 59 -20.30 16.06 5.06
C PRO A 59 -21.13 15.10 4.22
N TRP A 60 -20.52 14.05 3.68
CA TRP A 60 -21.14 13.16 2.70
C TRP A 60 -21.72 11.88 3.32
N THR A 61 -21.68 11.75 4.65
CA THR A 61 -22.22 10.63 5.42
C THR A 61 -22.60 11.11 6.82
N ASP A 62 -23.60 10.46 7.39
CA ASP A 62 -23.99 10.49 8.80
C ASP A 62 -22.95 9.84 9.75
N HIS A 63 -21.92 9.19 9.21
CA HIS A 63 -20.79 8.67 9.99
C HIS A 63 -19.65 9.69 10.13
N ARG A 64 -18.98 9.64 11.29
CA ARG A 64 -17.77 10.43 11.57
C ARG A 64 -16.53 9.61 11.19
N CYS A 65 -15.54 10.27 10.63
CA CYS A 65 -14.23 9.67 10.35
C CYS A 65 -13.49 9.46 11.68
N ILE A 66 -13.05 8.23 11.92
CA ILE A 66 -12.29 7.85 13.11
C ILE A 66 -10.80 7.94 12.79
N HIS A 67 -10.07 8.74 13.57
CA HIS A 67 -8.62 8.86 13.47
C HIS A 67 -7.97 8.05 14.57
N PHE A 68 -7.10 7.12 14.18
CA PHE A 68 -6.30 6.31 15.09
C PHE A 68 -4.93 6.07 14.46
N SER A 69 -3.95 5.79 15.31
CA SER A 69 -2.62 5.40 14.89
C SER A 69 -2.30 4.00 15.42
N PHE A 70 -1.48 3.26 14.69
CA PHE A 70 -0.96 2.00 15.18
C PHE A 70 0.51 1.85 14.80
N GLN A 71 1.30 1.30 15.72
CA GLN A 71 2.68 0.92 15.42
C GLN A 71 2.65 -0.45 14.77
N LYS A 72 3.04 -0.50 13.49
CA LYS A 72 3.24 -1.76 12.79
C LYS A 72 4.71 -2.14 12.89
N PRO A 73 5.07 -3.30 13.47
CA PRO A 73 6.42 -3.82 13.30
C PRO A 73 6.63 -4.03 11.80
N VAL A 74 7.67 -3.39 11.25
CA VAL A 74 7.95 -3.44 9.82
C VAL A 74 8.39 -4.85 9.48
N SER A 75 7.45 -5.71 9.08
CA SER A 75 7.82 -6.97 8.44
C SER A 75 8.39 -6.66 7.07
N HIS A 76 9.72 -6.70 6.98
CA HIS A 76 10.49 -6.59 5.76
C HIS A 76 10.28 -7.84 4.88
N HIS A 77 9.07 -8.05 4.37
CA HIS A 77 8.85 -8.97 3.24
C HIS A 77 9.37 -8.31 1.95
N PHE A 78 10.68 -8.09 1.91
CA PHE A 78 11.35 -7.72 0.68
C PHE A 78 11.57 -9.01 -0.11
N THR A 79 11.03 -9.08 -1.32
CA THR A 79 11.61 -10.01 -2.29
C THR A 79 12.95 -9.41 -2.69
N THR A 80 14.03 -9.87 -2.07
CA THR A 80 15.38 -9.59 -2.54
C THR A 80 15.48 -10.15 -3.94
N LYS A 81 15.40 -9.29 -4.95
CA LYS A 81 15.78 -9.71 -6.29
C LYS A 81 17.27 -10.08 -6.24
N PRO A 82 17.70 -11.16 -6.91
CA PRO A 82 19.12 -11.46 -6.99
C PRO A 82 19.86 -10.24 -7.57
N PRO A 83 21.11 -10.00 -7.14
CA PRO A 83 21.92 -8.94 -7.71
C PRO A 83 22.02 -9.12 -9.22
N SER A 84 22.00 -8.01 -9.96
CA SER A 84 21.93 -8.04 -11.42
C SER A 84 22.84 -6.99 -12.03
N ARG A 85 23.29 -7.26 -13.26
CA ARG A 85 24.12 -6.36 -14.07
C ARG A 85 23.28 -5.80 -15.21
N TYR A 86 23.45 -4.51 -15.49
CA TYR A 86 22.72 -3.82 -16.55
C TYR A 86 23.44 -3.96 -17.89
N TRP A 87 23.47 -5.18 -18.44
CA TRP A 87 24.14 -5.50 -19.71
C TRP A 87 23.67 -4.63 -20.88
N ASN A 88 22.39 -4.25 -20.88
CA ASN A 88 21.77 -3.42 -21.92
C ASN A 88 22.24 -1.96 -21.95
N ARG A 89 23.12 -1.53 -21.04
CA ARG A 89 23.69 -0.17 -21.03
C ARG A 89 25.11 -0.10 -21.59
N ILE A 90 25.73 -1.23 -21.89
CA ILE A 90 27.07 -1.28 -22.46
C ILE A 90 26.97 -1.06 -23.97
N SER A 91 27.68 -0.08 -24.51
CA SER A 91 27.81 0.05 -25.97
C SER A 91 28.87 -0.91 -26.52
N THR A 92 28.74 -1.28 -27.79
CA THR A 92 29.72 -2.13 -28.48
C THR A 92 31.11 -1.49 -28.51
N GLU A 93 31.20 -0.17 -28.66
CA GLU A 93 32.45 0.59 -28.64
C GLU A 93 33.14 0.53 -27.27
N GLN A 94 32.38 0.68 -26.18
CA GLN A 94 32.90 0.55 -24.81
C GLN A 94 33.45 -0.85 -24.55
N LEU A 95 32.72 -1.88 -25.01
CA LEU A 95 33.17 -3.26 -24.90
C LEU A 95 34.50 -3.47 -25.62
N ILE A 96 34.59 -3.06 -26.89
CA ILE A 96 35.81 -3.23 -27.70
C ILE A 96 36.97 -2.48 -27.06
N SER A 97 36.78 -1.21 -26.69
CA SER A 97 37.85 -0.40 -26.08
C SER A 97 38.40 -1.00 -24.78
N THR A 98 37.54 -1.59 -23.95
CA THR A 98 37.93 -2.20 -22.67
C THR A 98 38.69 -3.52 -22.91
N LEU A 99 38.28 -4.31 -23.90
CA LEU A 99 38.94 -5.57 -24.23
C LEU A 99 40.28 -5.37 -24.93
N THR A 100 40.48 -4.24 -25.61
CA THR A 100 41.73 -3.96 -26.34
C THR A 100 42.78 -3.20 -25.53
N GLN A 101 42.38 -2.50 -24.45
CA GLN A 101 43.32 -1.77 -23.61
C GLN A 101 44.26 -2.69 -22.81
N ASP A 102 43.77 -3.82 -22.30
CA ASP A 102 44.51 -4.69 -21.39
C ASP A 102 44.59 -6.14 -21.91
N LEU A 103 45.15 -6.38 -23.11
CA LEU A 103 45.25 -7.76 -23.61
C LEU A 103 46.02 -8.67 -22.63
N PRO A 104 45.56 -9.92 -22.42
CA PRO A 104 46.28 -10.87 -21.58
C PRO A 104 47.70 -11.11 -22.09
N PRO A 105 48.72 -11.14 -21.21
CA PRO A 105 50.07 -11.49 -21.59
C PRO A 105 50.11 -12.95 -22.08
N LYS A 106 51.05 -13.26 -22.96
CA LYS A 106 51.25 -14.62 -23.45
C LYS A 106 51.85 -15.49 -22.34
N ILE A 107 51.01 -16.28 -21.67
CA ILE A 107 51.39 -17.22 -20.62
C ILE A 107 51.58 -18.60 -21.23
N GLN A 108 52.71 -19.27 -20.94
CA GLN A 108 53.03 -20.60 -21.48
C GLN A 108 52.29 -21.74 -20.77
N ASP A 109 52.08 -21.63 -19.46
CA ASP A 109 51.34 -22.63 -18.69
C ASP A 109 49.83 -22.50 -18.92
N PRO A 110 49.16 -23.54 -19.47
CA PRO A 110 47.73 -23.48 -19.77
C PRO A 110 46.85 -23.24 -18.54
N SER A 111 47.23 -23.78 -17.37
CA SER A 111 46.45 -23.64 -16.14
C SER A 111 46.47 -22.18 -15.66
N THR A 112 47.66 -21.59 -15.57
CA THR A 112 47.85 -20.19 -15.19
C THR A 112 47.21 -19.24 -16.20
N ALA A 113 47.30 -19.55 -17.51
CA ALA A 113 46.65 -18.78 -18.56
C ALA A 113 45.13 -18.74 -18.40
N ALA A 114 44.51 -19.89 -18.09
CA ALA A 114 43.06 -19.98 -17.88
C ALA A 114 42.61 -19.18 -16.65
N THR A 115 43.33 -19.27 -15.53
CA THR A 115 43.01 -18.50 -14.32
C THR A 115 43.14 -16.99 -14.57
N TYR A 116 44.20 -16.57 -15.27
CA TYR A 116 44.41 -15.17 -15.60
C TYR A 116 43.32 -14.64 -16.53
N LEU A 117 42.98 -15.38 -17.59
CA LEU A 117 41.90 -15.02 -18.52
C LEU A 117 40.56 -14.86 -17.79
N HIS A 118 40.26 -15.77 -16.87
CA HIS A 118 39.02 -15.70 -16.08
C HIS A 118 38.96 -14.42 -15.24
N LYS A 119 40.05 -14.10 -14.53
CA LYS A 119 40.16 -12.89 -13.72
C LYS A 119 40.04 -11.63 -14.57
N TRP A 120 40.72 -11.61 -15.72
CA TRP A 120 40.67 -10.49 -16.65
C TRP A 120 39.25 -10.23 -17.18
N ILE A 121 38.54 -11.28 -17.61
CA ILE A 121 37.13 -11.16 -18.03
C ILE A 121 36.27 -10.64 -16.86
N GLU A 122 36.49 -11.15 -15.65
CA GLU A 122 35.78 -10.69 -14.46
C GLU A 122 36.00 -9.19 -14.21
N ASP A 123 37.24 -8.70 -14.28
CA ASP A 123 37.58 -7.29 -14.10
C ASP A 123 36.97 -6.39 -15.19
N CYS A 124 37.02 -6.81 -16.45
CA CYS A 124 36.34 -6.12 -17.56
C CYS A 124 34.82 -6.06 -17.32
N THR A 125 34.20 -7.17 -16.90
CA THR A 125 32.75 -7.19 -16.64
C THR A 125 32.35 -6.33 -15.43
N ASN A 126 33.18 -6.27 -14.39
CA ASN A 126 32.97 -5.42 -13.23
C ASN A 126 33.11 -3.92 -13.57
N THR A 127 34.01 -3.59 -14.48
CA THR A 127 34.21 -2.23 -14.98
C THR A 127 33.05 -1.78 -15.85
N LEU A 128 32.64 -2.61 -16.81
CA LEU A 128 31.58 -2.28 -17.78
C LEU A 128 30.18 -2.34 -17.19
N ALA A 129 29.89 -3.34 -16.35
CA ALA A 129 28.60 -3.49 -15.71
C ALA A 129 28.77 -3.99 -14.27
N PRO A 130 29.07 -3.09 -13.33
CA PRO A 130 29.23 -3.46 -11.92
C PRO A 130 27.97 -4.13 -11.39
N LEU A 131 28.17 -5.13 -10.52
CA LEU A 131 27.09 -5.85 -9.88
C LEU A 131 26.30 -4.89 -8.99
N LYS A 132 25.03 -4.63 -9.35
CA LYS A 132 24.16 -3.78 -8.53
C LYS A 132 23.25 -4.64 -7.69
N GLN A 133 23.25 -4.37 -6.39
CA GLN A 133 22.20 -4.86 -5.51
C GLN A 133 20.88 -4.27 -5.99
N SER A 134 19.93 -5.15 -6.35
CA SER A 134 18.61 -4.66 -6.72
C SER A 134 17.98 -4.03 -5.49
N SER A 135 17.46 -2.81 -5.64
CA SER A 135 16.64 -2.21 -4.59
C SER A 135 15.42 -3.09 -4.34
N ASN A 136 15.06 -3.20 -3.06
CA ASN A 136 13.89 -3.91 -2.62
C ASN A 136 12.66 -3.33 -3.31
N THR A 137 12.09 -4.07 -4.26
CA THR A 137 10.85 -3.65 -4.91
C THR A 137 9.70 -4.15 -4.07
N HIS A 138 8.86 -3.24 -3.56
CA HIS A 138 7.59 -3.66 -2.96
C HIS A 138 6.75 -4.38 -4.02
N HIS A 139 6.53 -5.68 -3.84
CA HIS A 139 5.57 -6.42 -4.64
C HIS A 139 4.16 -5.97 -4.26
N ARG A 140 3.64 -4.96 -4.95
CA ARG A 140 2.22 -4.62 -4.83
C ARG A 140 1.44 -5.66 -5.63
N PRO A 141 0.58 -6.48 -4.99
CA PRO A 141 -0.27 -7.39 -5.73
C PRO A 141 -1.07 -6.57 -6.74
N LYS A 142 -1.05 -7.00 -8.00
CA LYS A 142 -1.81 -6.33 -9.06
C LYS A 142 -3.30 -6.46 -8.71
N ALA A 143 -3.94 -5.34 -8.40
CA ALA A 143 -5.39 -5.29 -8.26
C ALA A 143 -6.02 -5.25 -9.66
N SER A 144 -6.04 -6.40 -10.33
CA SER A 144 -6.60 -6.65 -11.67
C SER A 144 -8.04 -6.16 -11.82
N TRP A 145 -8.84 -6.20 -10.76
CA TRP A 145 -10.21 -5.67 -10.76
C TRP A 145 -10.28 -4.13 -10.76
N PHE A 146 -9.18 -3.41 -10.51
CA PHE A 146 -9.17 -1.95 -10.38
C PHE A 146 -8.97 -1.26 -11.73
N THR A 147 -10.03 -1.24 -12.53
CA THR A 147 -10.05 -0.74 -13.91
C THR A 147 -9.74 0.77 -14.04
N PRO A 148 -9.34 1.25 -15.23
CA PRO A 148 -9.16 2.68 -15.50
C PRO A 148 -10.39 3.54 -15.17
N ASP A 149 -11.60 3.02 -15.40
CA ASP A 149 -12.85 3.71 -15.08
C ASP A 149 -13.03 3.92 -13.57
N LEU A 150 -12.67 2.92 -12.75
CA LEU A 150 -12.64 3.04 -11.31
C LEU A 150 -11.61 4.09 -10.85
N GLN A 151 -10.46 4.15 -11.52
CA GLN A 151 -9.44 5.17 -11.25
C GLN A 151 -9.93 6.57 -11.58
N ALA A 152 -10.58 6.75 -12.74
CA ALA A 152 -11.17 8.02 -13.15
C ALA A 152 -12.27 8.47 -12.18
N SER A 153 -13.21 7.57 -11.85
CA SER A 153 -14.27 7.83 -10.88
C SER A 153 -13.74 8.20 -9.49
N LYS A 154 -12.68 7.52 -9.02
CA LYS A 154 -12.01 7.85 -7.75
C LYS A 154 -11.33 9.21 -7.78
N ARG A 155 -10.68 9.58 -8.90
CA ARG A 155 -10.08 10.90 -9.09
C ARG A 155 -11.14 11.99 -9.06
N ASP A 156 -12.28 11.77 -9.71
CA ASP A 156 -13.39 12.71 -9.72
C ASP A 156 -14.00 12.93 -8.33
N CYS A 157 -14.22 11.85 -7.57
CA CYS A 157 -14.64 11.96 -6.17
C CYS A 157 -13.66 12.82 -5.35
N ARG A 158 -12.35 12.58 -5.48
CA ARG A 158 -11.32 13.37 -4.77
C ARG A 158 -11.30 14.83 -5.20
N ARG A 159 -11.55 15.13 -6.48
CA ARG A 159 -11.65 16.49 -7.00
C ARG A 159 -12.84 17.20 -6.34
N LEU A 160 -14.03 16.59 -6.36
CA LEU A 160 -15.25 17.15 -5.77
C LEU A 160 -15.15 17.29 -4.24
N VAL A 161 -14.47 16.38 -3.54
CA VAL A 161 -14.17 16.55 -2.11
C VAL A 161 -13.36 17.82 -1.86
N ARG A 162 -12.32 18.08 -2.68
CA ARG A 162 -11.52 19.30 -2.54
C ARG A 162 -12.34 20.55 -2.85
N THR A 163 -13.13 20.52 -3.93
CA THR A 163 -14.04 21.63 -4.29
C THR A 163 -15.01 21.94 -3.17
N TRP A 164 -15.66 20.94 -2.59
CA TRP A 164 -16.59 21.13 -1.48
C TRP A 164 -15.90 21.65 -0.21
N ARG A 165 -14.69 21.16 0.11
CA ARG A 165 -13.92 21.66 1.27
C ARG A 165 -13.52 23.13 1.13
N LEU A 166 -13.26 23.57 -0.10
CA LEU A 166 -12.93 24.97 -0.40
C LEU A 166 -14.19 25.85 -0.46
N ALA A 167 -15.30 25.32 -0.98
CA ALA A 167 -16.56 26.03 -1.18
C ALA A 167 -17.75 25.14 -0.77
N PRO A 168 -18.20 25.20 0.49
CA PRO A 168 -19.25 24.33 1.02
C PRO A 168 -20.68 24.76 0.59
N THR A 169 -20.95 24.78 -0.70
CA THR A 169 -22.29 25.09 -1.25
C THR A 169 -23.13 23.82 -1.41
N GLU A 170 -24.46 23.96 -1.37
CA GLU A 170 -25.39 22.83 -1.55
C GLU A 170 -25.22 22.16 -2.92
N SER A 171 -24.92 22.94 -3.97
CA SER A 171 -24.60 22.43 -5.30
C SER A 171 -23.35 21.54 -5.28
N ASN A 172 -22.27 22.00 -4.66
CA ASN A 172 -21.04 21.22 -4.53
C ASN A 172 -21.25 19.95 -3.69
N HIS A 173 -22.08 20.02 -2.66
CA HIS A 173 -22.44 18.88 -1.81
C HIS A 173 -23.23 17.82 -2.57
N THR A 174 -24.23 18.24 -3.33
CA THR A 174 -25.06 17.37 -4.16
C THR A 174 -24.23 16.69 -5.26
N ALA A 175 -23.35 17.45 -5.91
CA ALA A 175 -22.42 16.90 -6.90
C ALA A 175 -21.50 15.83 -6.29
N LEU A 176 -20.93 16.12 -5.11
CA LEU A 176 -20.07 15.18 -4.39
C LEU A 176 -20.82 13.89 -4.00
N LYS A 177 -22.02 14.00 -3.40
CA LYS A 177 -22.85 12.84 -3.05
C LYS A 177 -23.14 11.97 -4.28
N THR A 178 -23.46 12.60 -5.40
CA THR A 178 -23.76 11.90 -6.66
C THR A 178 -22.54 11.14 -7.18
N ALA A 179 -21.37 11.76 -7.18
CA ALA A 179 -20.12 11.12 -7.60
C ALA A 179 -19.73 9.93 -6.70
N ILE A 180 -19.89 10.05 -5.37
CA ILE A 180 -19.63 8.96 -4.43
C ILE A 180 -20.56 7.77 -4.68
N ARG A 181 -21.86 8.02 -4.86
CA ARG A 181 -22.84 6.97 -5.18
C ARG A 181 -22.48 6.23 -6.47
N LYS A 182 -22.14 6.98 -7.53
CA LYS A 182 -21.67 6.43 -8.81
C LYS A 182 -20.41 5.58 -8.61
N HIS A 183 -19.45 6.05 -7.82
CA HIS A 183 -18.22 5.32 -7.52
C HIS A 183 -18.49 3.99 -6.79
N HIS A 184 -19.36 4.00 -5.78
CA HIS A 184 -19.74 2.79 -5.05
C HIS A 184 -20.47 1.78 -5.94
N GLN A 185 -21.35 2.24 -6.82
CA GLN A 185 -22.01 1.37 -7.80
C GLN A 185 -20.97 0.74 -8.74
N LEU A 186 -20.03 1.53 -9.25
CA LEU A 186 -18.96 1.05 -10.12
C LEU A 186 -18.07 0.01 -9.42
N ILE A 187 -17.70 0.23 -8.15
CA ILE A 187 -16.94 -0.76 -7.37
C ILE A 187 -17.70 -2.09 -7.30
N ARG A 188 -19.01 -2.03 -7.01
CA ARG A 188 -19.84 -3.23 -6.89
C ARG A 188 -19.93 -3.97 -8.21
N THR A 189 -20.18 -3.28 -9.32
CA THR A 189 -20.28 -3.91 -10.64
C THR A 189 -18.95 -4.49 -11.08
N THR A 190 -17.85 -3.73 -11.00
CA THR A 190 -16.53 -4.22 -11.42
C THR A 190 -16.06 -5.41 -10.60
N LYS A 191 -16.23 -5.39 -9.27
CA LYS A 191 -15.91 -6.56 -8.43
C LYS A 191 -16.78 -7.76 -8.79
N ARG A 192 -18.10 -7.54 -8.95
CA ARG A 192 -19.03 -8.61 -9.33
C ARG A 192 -18.66 -9.25 -10.65
N THR A 193 -18.25 -8.47 -11.66
CA THR A 193 -17.79 -9.00 -12.94
C THR A 193 -16.48 -9.77 -12.78
N TYR A 194 -15.50 -9.17 -12.11
CA TYR A 194 -14.17 -9.77 -11.96
C TYR A 194 -14.18 -11.11 -11.22
N TYR A 195 -14.95 -11.24 -10.14
CA TYR A 195 -15.01 -12.48 -9.34
C TYR A 195 -16.03 -13.51 -9.85
N LYS A 196 -16.76 -13.18 -10.93
CA LYS A 196 -17.65 -14.14 -11.61
C LYS A 196 -17.00 -14.79 -12.84
N SER A 197 -15.90 -14.22 -13.33
CA SER A 197 -15.06 -14.77 -14.39
C SER A 197 -14.03 -15.73 -13.80
#